data_AF-A0A942ZW74-F1
#
_entry.id   AF-A0A942ZW74-F1
#
_cell.length_a   1.000
_cell.length_b   1.000
_cell.length_c   1.000
_cell.angle_alpha   90.00
_cell.angle_beta   90.00
_cell.angle_gamma   90.00
#
_symmetry.space_group_name_H-M   'P 1'
#
loop_
_entity.id
_entity.type
_entity.pdbx_description
1 polymer ?
#
loop_
_entity_poly.entity_id
_entity_poly.type
_entity_poly.pdbx_seq_one_letter_code
_entity_poly.pdbx_strand_id
1 'polypeptide(L)' 'MPVEKFVQLFDYLDKANQGCKGDLQLTVRFLEEHQCPVKDVVEWLYKNGGGCDCEVLANVEERFVVMKIIPEPDIDEG' A
#
# COMPACT_ATOMS: atom_id res chain seq x y z
N MET A 1 5.50 -8.46 -3.83
CA MET A 1 5.78 -7.07 -4.23
C MET A 1 6.67 -6.44 -3.16
N PRO A 2 7.73 -5.68 -3.52
CA PRO A 2 8.61 -5.02 -2.54
C PRO A 2 7.86 -4.00 -1.67
N VAL A 3 8.38 -3.71 -0.47
CA VAL A 3 7.76 -2.76 0.49
C VAL A 3 7.64 -1.37 -0.10
N GLU A 4 8.64 -0.91 -0.83
CA GLU A 4 8.68 0.41 -1.47
C GLU A 4 7.53 0.58 -2.48
N LYS A 5 7.10 -0.52 -3.12
CA LYS A 5 5.96 -0.51 -4.03
C LYS A 5 4.63 -0.44 -3.31
N PHE A 6 4.52 -1.00 -2.11
CA PHE A 6 3.35 -0.77 -1.27
C PHE A 6 3.27 0.69 -0.81
N VAL A 7 4.39 1.29 -0.39
CA VAL A 7 4.42 2.72 -0.03
C VAL A 7 3.99 3.61 -1.20
N GLN A 8 4.49 3.34 -2.42
CA GLN A 8 4.06 4.07 -3.62
C GLN A 8 2.57 3.87 -3.94
N LEU A 9 2.03 2.67 -3.67
CA LEU A 9 0.60 2.40 -3.83
C LEU A 9 -0.21 3.23 -2.83
N PHE A 10 0.18 3.28 -1.56
CA PHE A 10 -0.53 4.09 -0.55
C PHE A 10 -0.52 5.57 -0.93
N ASP A 11 0.65 6.13 -1.28
CA ASP A 11 0.77 7.51 -1.75
C ASP A 11 -0.10 7.80 -2.99
N TYR A 12 -0.26 6.82 -3.89
CA TYR A 12 -1.10 6.93 -5.08
C TYR A 12 -2.59 6.98 -4.72
N LEU A 13 -3.04 6.11 -3.82
CA LEU A 13 -4.42 6.04 -3.36
C LEU A 13 -4.82 7.30 -2.56
N ASP A 14 -3.95 7.79 -1.66
CA ASP A 14 -4.19 9.02 -0.91
C ASP A 14 -4.36 10.24 -1.82
N LYS A 15 -3.49 10.38 -2.84
CA LYS A 15 -3.54 11.49 -3.79
C LYS A 15 -4.79 11.50 -4.66
N ALA A 16 -5.37 10.33 -4.93
CA ALA A 16 -6.55 10.23 -5.79
C ALA A 16 -7.77 10.92 -5.14
N ASN A 17 -7.83 10.99 -3.80
CA ASN A 17 -8.86 11.67 -3.01
C ASN A 17 -10.30 11.48 -3.52
N GLN A 18 -10.58 10.31 -4.11
CA GLN A 18 -11.91 9.89 -4.49
C GLN A 18 -12.44 9.04 -3.33
N GLY A 19 -13.56 9.44 -2.72
CA GLY A 19 -14.16 8.67 -1.64
C GLY A 19 -14.33 7.18 -1.98
N CYS A 20 -14.57 6.35 -0.97
CA CYS A 20 -14.55 4.90 -1.15
C CYS A 20 -15.61 4.40 -2.12
N LYS A 21 -15.18 3.80 -3.24
CA LYS A 21 -16.07 3.22 -4.27
C LYS A 21 -16.46 1.76 -4.00
N GLY A 22 -15.83 1.13 -3.01
CA GLY A 22 -16.05 -0.29 -2.70
C GLY A 22 -15.43 -1.25 -3.73
N ASP A 23 -14.46 -0.79 -4.53
CA ASP A 23 -13.70 -1.58 -5.48
C ASP A 23 -12.19 -1.32 -5.35
N LEU A 24 -11.39 -2.09 -6.09
CA LEU A 24 -9.92 -1.98 -6.16
C LEU A 24 -9.46 -1.36 -7.49
N GLN A 25 -10.26 -0.52 -8.14
CA GLN A 25 -9.94 -0.03 -9.50
C GLN A 25 -8.62 0.74 -9.53
N LEU A 26 -8.35 1.62 -8.55
CA LEU A 26 -7.10 2.35 -8.51
C LEU A 26 -5.93 1.44 -8.17
N THR A 27 -6.12 0.53 -7.22
CA THR A 27 -5.09 -0.44 -6.85
C THR A 27 -4.69 -1.30 -8.04
N VAL A 28 -5.65 -1.87 -8.77
CA VAL A 28 -5.39 -2.69 -9.97
C VAL A 28 -4.66 -1.86 -11.02
N ARG A 29 -5.13 -0.63 -11.29
CA ARG A 29 -4.48 0.28 -12.24
C ARG A 29 -3.02 0.55 -11.87
N PHE A 30 -2.75 0.88 -10.60
CA PHE A 30 -1.38 1.10 -10.13
C PHE A 30 -0.51 -0.15 -10.36
N LEU A 31 -1.03 -1.33 -10.05
CA LEU A 31 -0.29 -2.59 -10.20
C LEU A 31 0.03 -2.87 -11.67
N GLU A 32 -0.91 -2.63 -12.58
CA GLU A 32 -0.71 -2.78 -14.03
C GLU A 32 0.34 -1.79 -14.57
N GLU A 33 0.22 -0.51 -14.20
CA GLU A 33 1.16 0.55 -14.61
C GLU A 33 2.60 0.26 -14.14
N HIS A 34 2.75 -0.42 -13.00
CA HIS A 34 4.04 -0.79 -12.42
C HIS A 34 4.46 -2.25 -12.67
N GLN A 35 3.78 -2.96 -13.58
CA GLN A 35 4.07 -4.35 -13.94
C GLN A 35 4.15 -5.30 -12.73
N CYS A 36 3.33 -5.05 -11.71
CA CYS A 36 3.23 -5.87 -10.51
C CYS A 36 2.27 -7.06 -10.75
N PRO A 37 2.42 -8.19 -10.02
CA PRO A 37 1.55 -9.34 -10.21
C PRO A 37 0.16 -9.08 -9.61
N VAL A 38 -0.74 -8.52 -10.43
CA VAL A 38 -2.08 -8.04 -10.01
C VAL A 38 -2.83 -9.08 -9.19
N LYS A 39 -2.99 -10.29 -9.73
CA LYS A 39 -3.76 -11.36 -9.08
C LYS A 39 -3.22 -11.70 -7.68
N ASP A 40 -1.92 -11.92 -7.58
CA ASP A 40 -1.28 -12.33 -6.32
C ASP A 40 -1.34 -11.23 -5.27
N VAL A 41 -1.14 -9.97 -5.69
CA VAL A 41 -1.22 -8.81 -4.79
C VAL A 41 -2.66 -8.59 -4.34
N VAL A 42 -3.64 -8.63 -5.24
CA VAL A 42 -5.07 -8.47 -4.90
C VAL A 42 -5.53 -9.56 -3.94
N GLU A 43 -5.19 -10.82 -4.18
CA GLU A 43 -5.52 -11.91 -3.27
C GLU A 43 -4.88 -11.72 -1.89
N TRP A 44 -3.64 -11.23 -1.84
CA TRP A 44 -2.96 -10.90 -0.60
C TRP A 44 -3.65 -9.72 0.13
N LEU A 45 -4.03 -8.66 -0.58
CA LEU A 45 -4.75 -7.52 -0.01
C LEU A 45 -6.08 -7.95 0.61
N TYR A 46 -6.87 -8.76 -0.09
CA TYR A 46 -8.11 -9.32 0.46
C TYR A 46 -7.89 -10.08 1.76
N LYS A 47 -6.87 -10.96 1.82
CA LYS A 47 -6.52 -11.71 3.04
C LYS A 47 -6.07 -10.80 4.19
N ASN A 48 -5.59 -9.60 3.88
CA ASN A 48 -5.14 -8.61 4.85
C ASN A 48 -6.18 -7.50 5.12
N GLY A 49 -7.41 -7.66 4.63
CA GLY A 49 -8.52 -6.73 4.89
C GLY A 49 -8.56 -5.52 3.96
N GLY A 50 -7.82 -5.52 2.84
CA GLY A 50 -7.88 -4.49 1.79
C GLY A 50 -8.80 -4.91 0.64
N GLY A 51 -10.12 -4.94 0.88
CA GLY A 51 -11.11 -5.39 -0.12
C GLY A 51 -11.52 -4.32 -1.13
N CYS A 52 -11.25 -3.06 -0.82
CA CYS A 52 -11.38 -1.91 -1.71
C CYS A 52 -10.26 -0.88 -1.46
N ASP A 53 -10.11 0.09 -2.35
CA ASP A 53 -9.02 1.07 -2.32
C ASP A 53 -8.91 1.80 -0.96
N CYS A 54 -10.03 2.13 -0.31
CA CYS A 54 -10.00 2.79 1.00
C CYS A 54 -9.59 1.85 2.15
N GLU A 55 -9.92 0.56 2.05
CA GLU A 55 -9.50 -0.45 3.03
C GLU A 55 -8.02 -0.82 2.87
N VAL A 56 -7.45 -0.67 1.67
CA VAL A 56 -5.99 -0.79 1.47
C VAL A 56 -5.28 0.26 2.33
N LEU A 57 -5.74 1.51 2.32
CA LEU A 57 -5.20 2.55 3.22
C LEU A 57 -5.54 2.23 4.69
N ALA A 58 -6.80 2.01 5.03
CA ALA A 58 -7.23 1.89 6.43
C ALA A 58 -6.71 0.64 7.15
N ASN A 59 -6.56 -0.49 6.46
CA ASN A 59 -6.25 -1.79 7.09
C ASN A 59 -4.87 -2.32 6.72
N VAL A 60 -4.40 -2.04 5.50
CA VAL A 60 -3.14 -2.58 5.00
C VAL A 60 -2.01 -1.61 5.31
N GLU A 61 -2.13 -0.32 5.00
CA GLU A 61 -1.06 0.67 5.27
C GLU A 61 -0.64 0.70 6.73
N GLU A 62 -1.58 0.68 7.68
CA GLU A 62 -1.31 0.64 9.12
C GLU A 62 -0.34 -0.49 9.53
N ARG A 63 -0.34 -1.60 8.80
CA ARG A 63 0.59 -2.73 9.04
C ARG A 63 2.02 -2.45 8.57
N PHE A 64 2.20 -1.49 7.65
CA PHE A 64 3.49 -1.05 7.12
C PHE A 64 4.06 0.15 7.88
N VAL A 65 3.24 0.92 8.62
CA VAL A 65 3.68 2.10 9.40
C VAL A 65 4.75 1.74 10.44
N VAL A 66 4.80 0.50 10.93
CA VAL A 66 5.85 0.01 11.84
C VAL A 66 7.26 0.15 11.23
N MET A 67 7.38 0.16 9.89
CA MET A 67 8.65 0.38 9.18
C MET A 67 9.03 1.86 9.03
N LYS A 68 8.11 2.81 9.24
CA LYS A 68 8.39 4.26 9.21
C LYS A 68 8.77 4.84 10.58
N ILE A 69 8.58 4.09 11.69
CA ILE A 69 8.85 4.55 13.08
C ILE A 69 10.24 4.16 13.59
N ILE A 70 10.98 3.30 12.88
CA ILE A 70 12.40 3.09 13.16
C ILE A 70 13.18 4.00 12.22
N PRO A 71 13.51 5.26 12.59
CA PRO A 71 14.63 5.90 11.94
C PRO A 71 15.83 4.96 12.13
N GLU A 72 16.65 4.82 11.09
CA GLU A 72 17.94 4.16 11.18
C GLU A 72 18.60 4.53 12.52
N PRO A 73 19.17 3.59 13.29
CA PRO A 73 19.83 3.96 14.53
C PRO A 73 20.83 5.05 14.18
N ASP A 74 20.65 6.25 14.74
CA ASP A 74 21.65 7.31 14.68
C ASP A 74 22.95 6.68 15.19
N ILE A 75 23.84 6.33 14.25
CA ILE A 75 25.20 5.97 14.60
C ILE A 75 25.83 7.31 14.99
N ASP A 76 25.71 7.62 16.28
CA ASP A 76 26.49 8.65 16.96
C ASP A 76 27.96 8.22 16.92
N GLU A 77 28.65 8.52 15.83
CA GLU A 77 30.10 8.44 15.75
C GLU A 77 30.70 9.64 16.49
N GLY A 78 30.94 9.45 17.80
CA GLY A 78 32.15 9.84 18.53
C GLY A 78 32.58 11.31 18.55
#